data_AF-E6TPF8-F1
#
_entry.id   AF-E6TPF8-F1
#
_cell.length_a   1.000
_cell.length_b   1.000
_cell.length_c   1.000
_cell.angle_alpha   90.00
_cell.angle_beta   90.00
_cell.angle_gamma   90.00
#
_symmetry.space_group_name_H-M   'P 1'
#
loop_
_entity.id
_entity.type
_entity.pdbx_description
1 polymer ?
#
loop_
_entity_poly.entity_id
_entity_poly.type
_entity_poly.pdbx_seq_one_letter_code
_entity_poly.pdbx_strand_id
1 'polypeptide(L)'
;MSSTVVALAVIVGVCALHARARRHAGWTASARGRFLMCLGYPTSAVAAYWLTTASTGWEWALGAGWTLAAAASLATGEAALRRVVREHAETAMAMETVEPSTGVVHL
;
A
#
# COMPACT_ATOMS: atom_id res chain seq x y z
N MET A 1 -19.42 22.77 1.89
CA MET A 1 -19.77 21.73 0.89
C MET A 1 -18.55 21.13 0.21
N SER A 2 -17.55 21.92 -0.21
CA SER A 2 -16.34 21.40 -0.87
C SER A 2 -15.56 20.38 -0.03
N SER A 3 -15.32 20.64 1.26
CA SER A 3 -14.53 19.74 2.12
C SER A 3 -15.17 18.37 2.34
N THR A 4 -16.51 18.31 2.37
CA THR A 4 -17.26 17.05 2.46
C THR A 4 -17.06 16.20 1.19
N VAL A 5 -17.05 16.83 0.01
CA VAL A 5 -16.77 16.14 -1.26
C VAL A 5 -15.35 15.57 -1.26
N VAL A 6 -14.37 16.32 -0.76
CA VAL A 6 -12.99 15.83 -0.63
C VAL A 6 -12.92 14.64 0.34
N ALA A 7 -13.59 14.72 1.49
CA ALA A 7 -13.63 13.61 2.44
C ALA A 7 -14.23 12.34 1.82
N LEU A 8 -15.34 12.47 1.07
CA LEU A 8 -15.95 11.35 0.35
C LEU A 8 -15.00 10.75 -0.69
N ALA A 9 -14.29 11.60 -1.45
CA ALA A 9 -13.29 11.13 -2.41
C ALA A 9 -12.16 10.34 -1.74
N VAL A 10 -11.68 10.79 -0.57
CA VAL A 10 -10.68 10.07 0.23
C VAL A 10 -11.22 8.71 0.65
N ILE A 11 -12.43 8.63 1.19
CA ILE A 11 -13.05 7.38 1.65
C ILE A 11 -13.20 6.40 0.49
N VAL A 12 -13.79 6.82 -0.63
CA VAL A 12 -14.00 5.97 -1.81
C VAL A 12 -12.67 5.50 -2.38
N GLY A 13 -11.68 6.40 -2.49
CA GLY A 13 -10.34 6.06 -2.97
C GLY A 13 -9.66 5.01 -2.09
N VAL A 14 -9.76 5.15 -0.76
CA VAL A 14 -9.22 4.20 0.21
C VAL A 14 -9.91 2.84 0.12
N CYS A 15 -11.24 2.80 -0.04
CA CYS A 15 -11.99 1.56 -0.23
C CYS A 15 -11.57 0.84 -1.52
N ALA A 16 -11.46 1.57 -2.64
CA ALA A 16 -11.01 1.01 -3.90
C ALA A 16 -9.58 0.47 -3.80
N LEU A 17 -8.69 1.21 -3.13
CA LEU A 17 -7.31 0.78 -2.92
C LEU A 17 -7.21 -0.42 -1.98
N HIS A 18 -8.04 -0.50 -0.93
CA HIS A 18 -8.14 -1.68 -0.07
C HIS A 18 -8.53 -2.92 -0.89
N ALA A 19 -9.58 -2.81 -1.70
CA ALA A 19 -10.03 -3.91 -2.55
C ALA A 19 -8.94 -4.37 -3.54
N ARG A 20 -8.17 -3.43 -4.12
CA ARG A 20 -7.04 -3.73 -4.99
C ARG A 20 -5.87 -4.37 -4.24
N ALA A 21 -5.47 -3.79 -3.10
CA ALA A 21 -4.32 -4.24 -2.32
C ALA A 21 -4.53 -5.67 -1.77
N ARG A 22 -5.75 -6.01 -1.34
CA ARG A 22 -6.10 -7.36 -0.87
C ARG A 22 -5.96 -8.44 -1.95
N ARG A 23 -6.05 -8.07 -3.22
CA ARG A 23 -5.86 -8.99 -4.37
C ARG A 23 -4.40 -9.04 -4.85
N HIS A 24 -3.52 -8.22 -4.29
CA HIS A 24 -2.13 -8.16 -4.73
C HIS A 24 -1.35 -9.39 -4.26
N ALA A 25 -0.62 -10.06 -5.16
CA ALA A 25 0.12 -11.30 -4.87
C ALA A 25 1.11 -11.15 -3.69
N GLY A 26 1.75 -9.99 -3.58
CA GLY A 26 2.66 -9.67 -2.47
C GLY A 26 1.99 -9.46 -1.11
N TRP A 27 0.66 -9.48 -1.00
CA TRP A 27 -0.06 -9.17 0.25
C TRP A 27 0.32 -10.13 1.38
N THR A 28 0.34 -11.43 1.14
CA THR A 28 0.73 -12.42 2.16
C THR A 28 2.24 -12.46 2.38
N ALA A 29 3.04 -12.10 1.37
CA ALA A 29 4.49 -12.19 1.41
C ALA A 29 5.18 -10.97 2.08
N SER A 30 4.57 -9.79 2.05
CA SER A 30 5.21 -8.55 2.53
C SER A 30 4.52 -8.02 3.80
N ALA A 31 5.07 -8.38 4.97
CA ALA A 31 4.60 -7.87 6.26
C ALA A 31 4.67 -6.34 6.37
N ARG A 32 5.77 -5.74 5.87
CA ARG A 32 5.94 -4.28 5.82
C ARG A 32 4.91 -3.60 4.92
N GLY A 33 4.65 -4.15 3.73
CA GLY A 33 3.64 -3.61 2.82
C GLY A 33 2.25 -3.65 3.43
N ARG A 34 1.87 -4.76 4.09
CA ARG A 34 0.61 -4.84 4.84
C ARG A 34 0.53 -3.84 5.98
N PHE A 35 1.59 -3.71 6.78
CA PHE A 35 1.61 -2.76 7.90
C PHE A 35 1.37 -1.32 7.43
N LEU A 36 2.09 -0.88 6.40
CA LEU A 36 1.95 0.48 5.85
C LEU A 36 0.57 0.70 5.21
N MET A 37 0.04 -0.30 4.50
CA MET A 37 -1.33 -0.26 3.97
C MET A 37 -2.37 -0.13 5.09
N CYS A 38 -2.24 -0.93 6.16
CA CYS A 38 -3.13 -0.89 7.31
C CYS A 38 -3.00 0.43 8.09
N LEU A 39 -1.81 1.03 8.17
CA LEU A 39 -1.57 2.33 8.78
C LEU A 39 -2.25 3.46 7.99
N GLY A 40 -2.35 3.33 6.67
CA GLY A 40 -3.05 4.28 5.81
C GLY A 40 -4.54 4.42 6.13
N TYR A 41 -5.21 3.37 6.61
CA TYR A 41 -6.64 3.39 6.93
C TYR A 41 -7.04 4.31 8.10
N PRO A 42 -6.49 4.18 9.32
CA PRO A 42 -6.81 5.09 10.41
C PRO A 42 -6.36 6.52 10.09
N THR A 43 -5.24 6.67 9.40
CA THR A 43 -4.74 7.98 8.93
C THR A 43 -5.75 8.66 7.98
N SER A 44 -6.36 7.89 7.07
CA SER A 44 -7.43 8.37 6.19
C SER A 44 -8.72 8.72 6.94
N ALA A 45 -9.05 7.95 7.98
CA ALA A 45 -10.22 8.23 8.83
C ALA A 45 -10.06 9.56 9.59
N VAL A 46 -8.87 9.81 10.15
CA VAL A 46 -8.54 11.09 10.80
C VAL A 46 -8.59 12.24 9.79
N ALA A 47 -8.07 12.03 8.58
CA ALA A 47 -8.17 13.02 7.51
C ALA A 47 -9.62 13.36 7.16
N ALA A 48 -10.46 12.32 6.97
CA ALA A 48 -11.87 12.49 6.65
C ALA A 48 -12.62 13.23 7.77
N TYR A 49 -12.36 12.89 9.04
CA TYR A 49 -12.92 13.60 10.19
C TYR A 49 -12.66 15.10 10.09
N TRP A 50 -11.37 15.51 10.04
CA TRP A 50 -11.00 16.92 9.97
C TRP A 50 -11.60 17.62 8.76
N LEU A 51 -11.59 16.99 7.58
CA LEU A 51 -12.18 17.57 6.36
C LEU A 51 -13.71 17.73 6.48
N THR A 52 -14.40 16.84 7.18
CA THR A 52 -15.85 16.94 7.35
C THR A 52 -16.26 17.98 8.39
N THR A 53 -15.45 18.17 9.44
CA THR A 53 -15.78 19.07 10.56
C THR A 53 -15.09 20.44 10.46
N ALA A 54 -14.18 20.64 9.50
CA ALA A 54 -13.43 21.88 9.36
C ALA A 54 -14.36 23.09 9.20
N SER A 55 -14.22 24.02 10.13
CA SER A 55 -14.85 25.34 10.15
C SER A 55 -13.84 26.46 9.90
N THR A 56 -12.55 26.17 10.08
CA THR A 56 -11.44 27.11 9.89
C THR A 56 -10.40 26.59 8.89
N GLY A 57 -9.57 27.51 8.37
CA GLY A 57 -8.48 27.16 7.45
C GLY A 57 -7.42 26.24 8.09
N TRP A 58 -7.18 26.36 9.40
CA TRP A 58 -6.23 25.50 10.11
C TRP A 58 -6.74 24.05 10.22
N GLU A 59 -8.01 23.86 10.56
CA GLU A 59 -8.64 22.53 10.61
C GLU A 59 -8.64 21.87 9.23
N TRP A 60 -8.87 22.65 8.17
CA TRP A 60 -8.74 22.18 6.81
C TRP A 60 -7.30 21.75 6.49
N ALA A 61 -6.30 22.54 6.89
CA ALA A 61 -4.89 22.21 6.70
C ALA A 61 -4.49 20.93 7.43
N LEU A 62 -5.02 20.68 8.63
CA LEU A 62 -4.85 19.41 9.34
C LEU A 62 -5.44 18.23 8.55
N GLY A 63 -6.66 18.37 8.03
CA GLY A 63 -7.28 17.35 7.18
C GLY A 63 -6.46 17.05 5.92
N ALA A 64 -5.95 18.09 5.26
CA ALA A 64 -5.07 17.94 4.10
C ALA A 64 -3.75 17.24 4.47
N GLY A 65 -3.11 17.62 5.59
CA GLY A 65 -1.89 16.99 6.08
C GLY A 65 -2.06 15.50 6.37
N TRP A 66 -3.14 15.13 7.05
CA TRP A 66 -3.48 13.72 7.30
C TRP A 66 -3.79 12.96 6.00
N THR A 67 -4.41 13.61 5.02
CA THR A 67 -4.65 13.01 3.68
C THR A 67 -3.33 12.68 2.99
N LEU A 68 -2.34 13.59 3.04
CA LEU A 68 -1.01 13.36 2.48
C LEU A 68 -0.27 12.23 3.21
N ALA A 69 -0.33 12.20 4.54
CA ALA A 69 0.27 11.13 5.33
C ALA A 69 -0.35 9.75 4.99
N ALA A 70 -1.68 9.71 4.80
CA ALA A 70 -2.38 8.51 4.37
C ALA A 70 -1.91 8.07 2.98
N ALA A 71 -1.88 9.00 2.01
CA ALA A 71 -1.40 8.72 0.66
C ALA A 71 0.04 8.19 0.66
N ALA A 72 0.94 8.79 1.44
CA ALA A 72 2.32 8.33 1.57
C ALA A 72 2.41 6.91 2.17
N SER A 73 1.61 6.61 3.19
CA SER A 73 1.57 5.27 3.80
C SER A 73 1.09 4.22 2.80
N LEU A 74 0.02 4.52 2.06
CA LEU A 74 -0.55 3.61 1.06
C LEU A 74 0.41 3.41 -0.12
N ALA A 75 1.03 4.48 -0.64
CA ALA A 75 1.99 4.40 -1.74
C ALA A 75 3.26 3.62 -1.36
N THR A 76 3.81 3.87 -0.17
CA THR A 76 4.99 3.14 0.33
C THR A 76 4.66 1.67 0.63
N GLY A 77 3.46 1.40 1.14
CA GLY A 77 2.93 0.06 1.28
C GLY A 77 2.87 -0.67 -0.05
N GLU A 78 2.35 -0.03 -1.10
CA GLU A 78 2.19 -0.64 -2.43
C GLU A 78 3.54 -0.91 -3.08
N ALA A 79 4.48 0.03 -2.94
CA ALA A 79 5.86 -0.16 -3.38
C ALA A 79 6.52 -1.37 -2.68
N ALA A 80 6.30 -1.54 -1.37
CA ALA A 80 6.82 -2.69 -0.64
C ALA A 80 6.15 -4.01 -1.05
N LEU A 81 4.86 -4.01 -1.41
CA LEU A 81 4.19 -5.19 -1.97
C LEU A 81 4.77 -5.57 -3.33
N ARG A 82 4.96 -4.60 -4.23
CA ARG A 82 5.55 -4.82 -5.56
C ARG A 82 6.98 -5.31 -5.50
N ARG A 83 7.78 -4.75 -4.59
CA ARG A 83 9.20 -5.10 -4.42
C ARG A 83 9.36 -6.59 -4.09
N VAL A 84 8.59 -7.10 -3.12
CA VAL A 84 8.65 -8.51 -2.73
C VAL A 84 8.26 -9.43 -3.88
N VAL A 85 7.23 -9.08 -4.67
CA VAL A 85 6.86 -9.87 -5.86
C VAL A 85 8.00 -9.91 -6.88
N ARG A 86 8.67 -8.77 -7.11
CA ARG A 86 9.81 -8.70 -8.02
C ARG A 86 10.99 -9.56 -7.55
N GLU A 87 11.35 -9.46 -6.28
CA GLU A 87 12.44 -10.26 -5.68
C GLU A 87 12.16 -11.77 -5.78
N HIS A 88 10.91 -12.19 -5.58
CA HIS A 88 10.53 -13.60 -5.75
C HIS A 88 10.63 -14.06 -7.22
N ALA A 89 10.21 -13.22 -8.17
CA ALA A 89 10.34 -13.53 -9.59
C ALA A 89 11.81 -13.63 -10.03
N GLU A 90 12.66 -12.70 -9.58
CA GLU A 90 14.11 -12.72 -9.83
C GLU A 90 14.75 -13.99 -9.26
N THR A 91 14.36 -14.39 -8.05
CA THR A 91 14.87 -15.61 -7.40
C THR A 91 14.41 -16.88 -8.12
N ALA A 92 13.15 -16.94 -8.54
CA ALA A 92 12.63 -18.08 -9.30
C ALA A 92 13.36 -18.26 -10.63
N MET A 93 13.58 -17.17 -11.37
CA MET A 93 14.35 -17.19 -12.61
C MET A 93 15.80 -17.66 -12.38
N ALA A 94 16.44 -17.21 -11.30
CA ALA A 94 17.80 -17.65 -10.98
C ALA A 94 17.87 -19.17 -10.73
N MET A 95 16.87 -19.75 -10.08
CA MET A 95 16.79 -21.20 -9.86
C MET A 95 16.57 -21.99 -11.15
N GLU A 96 15.77 -21.47 -12.09
CA GLU A 96 15.55 -22.11 -13.40
C GLU A 96 16.81 -22.11 -14.28
N THR A 97 17.73 -21.16 -14.07
CA THR A 97 19.00 -21.09 -14.82
C THR A 97 20.12 -21.96 -14.26
N VAL A 98 19.89 -22.67 -13.15
CA VAL A 98 20.88 -23.64 -12.62
C VAL A 98 20.86 -24.88 -13.51
N GLU A 99 21.89 -25.05 -14.31
CA GLU A 99 22.05 -26.21 -15.19
C GLU A 99 22.03 -27.51 -14.37
N PRO A 100 21.27 -28.54 -14.78
CA PRO A 100 21.21 -29.80 -14.05
C PRO A 100 22.62 -30.35 -13.86
N SER A 101 23.01 -30.71 -12.64
CA SER A 101 24.29 -31.37 -12.45
C SER A 101 24.26 -32.68 -13.23
N THR A 102 25.00 -32.74 -14.33
CA THR A 102 25.19 -33.95 -15.15
C THR A 102 26.14 -34.93 -14.46
N GLY A 103 26.08 -35.00 -13.12
CA GLY A 103 26.95 -35.79 -12.28
C GLY A 103 26.90 -37.26 -12.66
N VAL A 104 27.83 -37.66 -13.51
CA VAL A 104 28.14 -39.07 -13.74
C VAL A 104 28.73 -39.56 -12.43
N VAL A 105 27.91 -40.28 -11.66
CA VAL A 105 28.37 -41.00 -10.48
C VAL A 105 29.21 -42.16 -10.98
N HIS A 106 30.54 -41.99 -10.95
CA HIS A 106 31.46 -43.09 -11.13
C HIS A 106 31.37 -43.99 -9.88
N LEU A 107 30.59 -45.07 -10.01
CA LEU A 107 30.61 -46.23 -9.12
C LEU A 107 31.74 -47.18 -9.50
#